data_AF-A0A9D8UL09-F1
#
_entry.id   AF-A0A9D8UL09-F1
#
_cell.length_a   1.000
_cell.length_b   1.000
_cell.length_c   1.000
_cell.angle_alpha   90.00
_cell.angle_beta   90.00
_cell.angle_gamma   90.00
#
_symmetry.space_group_name_H-M   'P 1'
#
loop_
_entity.id
_entity.type
_entity.pdbx_description
1 polymer ?
#
loop_
_entity_poly.entity_id
_entity_poly.type
_entity_poly.pdbx_seq_one_letter_code
_entity_poly.pdbx_strand_id
1 'polypeptide(L)'
;MSTLDLFAQDDPYRFTFAPDLWYNDVDGIRVGVRTLGEVEGTFKDGPHRLDAGIWIGTWLPELPVSYFLSFTEPIKAFSDYGNEGSIQLISSIRTGYSQHRIQFNKRWQSGFYEYNYRELSVFFSKEKMFDSEYRPYKILWQGEWKSLVGAEFKWSATPEIGQFFARASINQDIDNQTENFTVGTLELLQKIELNDKFKLRLRIFGGLASEKTAPEYLFLTSMSSPQDWLNKGVSRAKGTVPTPLLEAGSFQVGGGANLRGYLNRDINMLNSVKNSDVRVLFPLYKSMLAFNTEIEFPNPINQAIKNVAIVGDLAELRTYLFADAGIGNDFTVIQDPDQAAFPDILPPVVSDIPEGTLLLDAGIGFQLSVNIPDYLGKDRGFFIRYDVPFWLSDPSGSESNFAFRQLIGLGAIISF
;
A
#
# COMPACT_ATOMS: atom_id res chain seq x y z
N MET A 1 9.67 48.06 15.04
CA MET A 1 9.59 47.41 13.72
C MET A 1 10.77 46.46 13.62
N SER A 2 10.55 45.18 13.92
CA SER A 2 11.56 44.14 13.71
C SER A 2 11.53 43.74 12.24
N THR A 3 12.64 43.92 11.56
CA THR A 3 12.87 43.35 10.23
C THR A 3 12.81 41.84 10.35
N LEU A 4 11.84 41.24 9.65
CA LEU A 4 11.84 39.81 9.36
C LEU A 4 12.99 39.55 8.39
N ASP A 5 14.17 39.26 8.93
CA ASP A 5 15.28 38.73 8.14
C ASP A 5 14.90 37.31 7.71
N LEU A 6 14.22 37.22 6.57
CA LEU A 6 14.22 36.04 5.73
C LEU A 6 15.65 35.90 5.19
N PHE A 7 16.51 35.22 5.95
CA PHE A 7 17.78 34.73 5.42
C PHE A 7 17.47 33.79 4.25
N ALA A 8 17.64 34.30 3.03
CA ALA A 8 17.88 33.47 1.87
C ALA A 8 19.16 32.68 2.15
N GLN A 9 19.08 31.36 2.10
CA GLN A 9 20.20 30.45 2.37
C GLN A 9 21.35 30.64 1.36
N ASP A 10 22.59 30.56 1.83
CA ASP A 10 23.82 30.66 1.02
C ASP A 10 24.07 29.41 0.16
N ASP A 11 23.51 28.25 0.53
CA ASP A 11 23.63 27.00 -0.24
C ASP A 11 22.58 26.94 -1.36
N PRO A 12 22.97 26.58 -2.61
CA PRO A 12 22.06 26.60 -3.74
C PRO A 12 21.02 25.49 -3.64
N TYR A 13 19.74 25.85 -3.82
CA TYR A 13 18.67 24.88 -3.99
C TYR A 13 18.83 24.13 -5.31
N ARG A 14 18.93 22.80 -5.28
CA ARG A 14 19.19 21.97 -6.46
C ARG A 14 17.94 21.25 -6.91
N PHE A 15 17.65 21.34 -8.21
CA PHE A 15 16.64 20.53 -8.87
C PHE A 15 17.28 19.40 -9.66
N THR A 16 16.80 18.18 -9.44
CA THR A 16 17.18 17.00 -10.21
C THR A 16 15.98 16.53 -11.01
N PHE A 17 16.08 16.61 -12.34
CA PHE A 17 15.02 16.16 -13.24
C PHE A 17 15.31 14.74 -13.73
N ALA A 18 14.27 13.92 -13.82
CA ALA A 18 14.34 12.59 -14.38
C ALA A 18 13.13 12.35 -15.30
N PRO A 19 13.33 11.73 -16.49
CA PRO A 19 12.21 11.25 -17.28
C PRO A 19 11.48 10.16 -16.49
N ASP A 20 10.15 10.12 -16.63
CA ASP A 20 9.32 9.09 -16.01
C ASP A 20 8.33 8.54 -17.03
N LEU A 21 8.33 7.23 -17.17
CA LEU A 21 7.54 6.47 -18.13
C LEU A 21 6.72 5.43 -17.38
N TRP A 22 5.43 5.39 -17.67
CA TRP A 22 4.52 4.40 -17.09
C TRP A 22 3.51 3.94 -18.13
N TYR A 23 2.88 2.79 -17.92
CA TYR A 23 1.78 2.31 -18.77
C TYR A 23 0.55 2.01 -17.92
N ASN A 24 -0.64 2.32 -18.44
CA ASN A 24 -1.91 1.80 -17.94
C ASN A 24 -2.96 1.73 -19.06
N ASP A 25 -4.06 1.00 -18.83
CA ASP A 25 -5.08 0.72 -19.85
C ASP A 25 -5.97 1.93 -20.21
N VAL A 26 -5.75 3.11 -19.61
CA VAL A 26 -6.54 4.33 -19.91
C VAL A 26 -5.65 5.38 -20.59
N ASP A 27 -4.48 5.68 -20.02
CA ASP A 27 -3.54 6.65 -20.58
C ASP A 27 -2.73 6.12 -21.78
N GLY A 28 -2.67 4.79 -21.94
CA GLY A 28 -1.65 4.14 -22.76
C GLY A 28 -0.28 4.30 -22.12
N ILE A 29 0.72 4.68 -22.92
CA ILE A 29 2.01 5.12 -22.37
C ILE A 29 1.83 6.53 -21.80
N ARG A 30 2.18 6.70 -20.54
CA ARG A 30 2.26 7.98 -19.84
C ARG A 30 3.70 8.46 -19.85
N VAL A 31 3.93 9.61 -20.48
CA VAL A 31 5.25 10.23 -20.60
C VAL A 31 5.29 11.48 -19.73
N GLY A 32 6.32 11.59 -18.89
CA GLY A 32 6.44 12.75 -18.02
C GLY A 32 7.85 13.02 -17.55
N VAL A 33 7.94 14.04 -16.70
CA VAL A 33 9.17 14.47 -16.04
C VAL A 33 8.88 14.57 -14.55
N ARG A 34 9.75 13.98 -13.73
CA ARG A 34 9.78 14.18 -12.29
C ARG A 34 10.93 15.12 -11.92
N THR A 35 10.75 15.87 -10.86
CA THR A 35 11.75 16.74 -10.29
C THR A 35 11.82 16.56 -8.79
N LEU A 36 13.04 16.44 -8.28
CA LEU A 36 13.35 16.46 -6.87
C LEU A 36 14.11 17.75 -6.56
N GLY A 37 13.61 18.53 -5.61
CA GLY A 37 14.26 19.73 -5.10
C GLY A 37 14.77 19.50 -3.68
N GLU A 38 16.05 19.76 -3.45
CA GLU A 38 16.68 19.66 -2.13
C GLU A 38 17.80 20.69 -1.94
N VAL A 39 18.13 20.99 -0.69
CA VAL A 39 19.31 21.78 -0.32
C VAL A 39 20.48 20.82 -0.12
N GLU A 40 21.62 21.09 -0.75
CA GLU A 40 22.80 20.23 -0.66
C GLU A 40 23.34 20.15 0.79
N GLY A 41 23.88 18.99 1.18
CA GLY A 41 24.42 18.78 2.54
C GLY A 41 23.35 18.52 3.62
N THR A 42 22.07 18.44 3.25
CA THR A 42 20.99 18.16 4.18
C THR A 42 20.37 16.77 3.92
N PHE A 43 20.30 15.95 4.96
CA PHE A 43 20.15 14.48 4.91
C PHE A 43 18.72 14.00 4.61
N LYS A 44 18.10 14.25 3.46
CA LYS A 44 16.61 14.14 3.39
C LYS A 44 15.90 14.90 4.54
N ASP A 45 16.62 15.72 5.31
CA ASP A 45 16.26 16.50 6.49
C ASP A 45 16.51 17.99 6.17
N GLY A 46 16.60 18.30 4.86
CA GLY A 46 16.73 19.65 4.36
C GLY A 46 15.53 20.51 4.70
N PRO A 47 15.77 21.82 4.90
CA PRO A 47 14.71 22.77 5.24
C PRO A 47 13.65 22.89 4.14
N HIS A 48 13.94 22.45 2.92
CA HIS A 48 13.02 22.59 1.81
C HIS A 48 13.13 21.36 0.92
N ARG A 49 12.07 20.55 0.84
CA ARG A 49 12.02 19.35 -0.01
C ARG A 49 10.86 19.45 -0.99
N LEU A 50 11.15 19.28 -2.27
CA LEU A 50 10.15 19.23 -3.34
C LEU A 50 10.23 17.87 -4.03
N ASP A 51 9.10 17.19 -4.18
CA ASP A 51 8.92 16.09 -5.13
C ASP A 51 7.73 16.44 -6.01
N ALA A 52 7.99 16.69 -7.29
CA ALA A 52 6.94 17.01 -8.24
C ALA A 52 7.08 16.18 -9.51
N GLY A 53 5.97 16.00 -10.21
CA GLY A 53 5.96 15.37 -11.52
C GLY A 53 4.74 15.80 -12.32
N ILE A 54 4.93 15.83 -13.63
CA ILE A 54 3.87 16.09 -14.61
C ILE A 54 3.99 15.05 -15.71
N TRP A 55 2.85 14.54 -16.16
CA TRP A 55 2.78 13.55 -17.22
C TRP A 55 1.62 13.80 -18.18
N ILE A 56 1.77 13.32 -19.41
CA ILE A 56 0.73 13.27 -20.44
C ILE A 56 0.51 11.82 -20.90
N GLY A 57 -0.76 11.41 -20.99
CA GLY A 57 -1.18 10.12 -21.55
C GLY A 57 -1.19 10.16 -23.08
N THR A 58 -0.62 9.13 -23.73
CA THR A 58 -0.52 9.04 -25.20
C THR A 58 -1.82 8.70 -25.90
N TRP A 59 -2.78 8.10 -25.20
CA TRP A 59 -4.13 7.85 -25.72
C TRP A 59 -5.08 9.03 -25.59
N LEU A 60 -4.61 10.14 -24.99
CA LEU A 60 -5.36 11.39 -24.84
C LEU A 60 -6.79 11.18 -24.28
N PRO A 61 -6.94 10.57 -23.09
CA PRO A 61 -8.24 10.48 -22.42
C PRO A 61 -8.79 11.89 -22.11
N GLU A 62 -10.03 11.98 -21.61
CA GLU A 62 -10.70 13.27 -21.32
C GLU A 62 -9.83 14.22 -20.46
N LEU A 63 -9.11 13.65 -19.49
CA LEU A 63 -8.14 14.36 -18.64
C LEU A 63 -6.74 13.78 -18.87
N PRO A 64 -6.04 14.17 -19.95
CA PRO A 64 -4.81 13.51 -20.38
C PRO A 64 -3.58 13.95 -19.59
N VAL A 65 -3.69 15.03 -18.81
CA VAL A 65 -2.61 15.59 -18.00
C VAL A 65 -2.78 15.16 -16.56
N SER A 66 -1.71 14.60 -15.98
CA SER A 66 -1.66 14.24 -14.58
C SER A 66 -0.47 14.90 -13.89
N TYR A 67 -0.59 15.16 -12.59
CA TYR A 67 0.48 15.75 -11.80
C TYR A 67 0.54 15.27 -10.36
N PHE A 68 1.71 15.46 -9.77
CA PHE A 68 1.99 15.28 -8.36
C PHE A 68 2.88 16.42 -7.88
N LEU A 69 2.60 16.89 -6.68
CA LEU A 69 3.39 17.87 -5.98
C LEU A 69 3.39 17.50 -4.50
N SER A 70 4.56 17.37 -3.93
CA SER A 70 4.79 17.32 -2.49
C SER A 70 5.85 18.34 -2.14
N PHE A 71 5.49 19.26 -1.26
CA PHE A 71 6.39 20.28 -0.73
C PHE A 71 6.45 20.14 0.79
N THR A 72 7.64 19.97 1.34
CA THR A 72 7.86 19.79 2.77
C THR A 72 8.81 20.85 3.31
N GLU A 73 8.36 21.49 4.38
CA GLU A 73 9.00 22.62 5.06
C GLU A 73 9.18 22.30 6.55
N PRO A 74 10.39 22.05 7.05
CA PRO A 74 10.70 21.99 8.47
C PRO A 74 10.43 23.31 9.18
N ILE A 75 9.76 23.21 10.30
CA ILE A 75 9.49 24.30 11.22
C ILE A 75 10.68 24.36 12.19
N LYS A 76 11.52 25.38 12.05
CA LYS A 76 12.72 25.57 12.87
C LYS A 76 12.46 25.49 14.38
N ALA A 77 11.35 26.05 14.86
CA ALA A 77 10.97 26.02 16.28
C ALA A 77 10.71 24.62 16.84
N PHE A 78 10.41 23.65 15.96
CA PHE A 78 10.15 22.26 16.32
C PHE A 78 11.16 21.30 15.69
N SER A 79 12.27 21.81 15.14
CA SER A 79 13.29 21.00 14.49
C SER A 79 14.63 21.17 15.20
N ASP A 80 15.30 20.06 15.45
CA ASP A 80 16.64 19.96 16.03
C ASP A 80 17.34 18.72 15.45
N TYR A 81 18.61 18.51 15.80
CA TYR A 81 19.37 17.34 15.39
C TYR A 81 18.69 16.03 15.81
N GLY A 82 18.40 15.17 14.83
CA GLY A 82 17.66 13.92 15.05
C GLY A 82 16.19 14.13 15.42
N ASN A 83 15.63 15.32 15.24
CA ASN A 83 14.26 15.61 15.60
C ASN A 83 13.64 16.62 14.63
N GLU A 84 12.91 16.16 13.62
CA GLU A 84 12.34 17.04 12.61
C GLU A 84 10.86 17.30 12.87
N GLY A 85 10.44 18.56 12.89
CA GLY A 85 9.03 18.94 12.82
C GLY A 85 8.78 19.68 11.52
N SER A 86 7.86 19.25 10.66
CA SER A 86 7.61 19.87 9.35
C SER A 86 6.14 20.00 8.98
N ILE A 87 5.85 20.93 8.08
CA ILE A 87 4.58 21.04 7.35
C ILE A 87 4.81 20.51 5.94
N GLN A 88 3.89 19.69 5.48
CA GLN A 88 3.89 19.11 4.15
C GLN A 88 2.59 19.45 3.43
N LEU A 89 2.72 19.94 2.20
CA LEU A 89 1.62 20.16 1.28
C LEU A 89 1.72 19.11 0.17
N ILE A 90 0.64 18.38 -0.06
CA ILE A 90 0.54 17.39 -1.12
C ILE A 90 -0.64 17.76 -2.00
N SER A 91 -0.42 17.79 -3.31
CA SER A 91 -1.46 17.96 -4.31
C SER A 91 -1.23 16.97 -5.45
N SER A 92 -2.25 16.24 -5.84
CA SER A 92 -2.15 15.25 -6.90
C SER A 92 -3.46 15.10 -7.65
N ILE A 93 -3.36 15.07 -8.97
CA ILE A 93 -4.40 14.57 -9.87
C ILE A 93 -3.73 13.53 -10.75
N ARG A 94 -3.98 12.25 -10.46
CA ARG A 94 -3.38 11.13 -11.20
C ARG A 94 -4.35 9.98 -11.31
N THR A 95 -4.42 9.37 -12.50
CA THR A 95 -5.08 8.08 -12.71
C THR A 95 -6.50 8.05 -12.13
N GLY A 96 -7.32 9.04 -12.47
CA GLY A 96 -8.71 9.15 -11.99
C GLY A 96 -8.91 9.50 -10.51
N TYR A 97 -7.85 9.90 -9.80
CA TYR A 97 -7.90 10.27 -8.39
C TYR A 97 -7.32 11.66 -8.13
N SER A 98 -8.06 12.46 -7.35
CA SER A 98 -7.65 13.78 -6.85
C SER A 98 -7.40 13.72 -5.36
N GLN A 99 -6.26 14.23 -4.91
CA GLN A 99 -5.89 14.32 -3.50
C GLN A 99 -5.19 15.64 -3.21
N HIS A 100 -5.66 16.33 -2.18
CA HIS A 100 -5.00 17.53 -1.65
C HIS A 100 -4.88 17.37 -0.14
N ARG A 101 -3.68 17.48 0.41
CA ARG A 101 -3.41 17.25 1.83
C ARG A 101 -2.49 18.33 2.39
N ILE A 102 -2.82 18.78 3.60
CA ILE A 102 -1.91 19.49 4.48
C ILE A 102 -1.61 18.58 5.68
N GLN A 103 -0.34 18.43 6.00
CA GLN A 103 0.13 17.47 6.99
C GLN A 103 1.21 18.10 7.85
N PHE A 104 1.07 17.98 9.16
CA PHE A 104 2.15 18.22 10.10
C PHE A 104 2.83 16.89 10.42
N ASN A 105 4.16 16.88 10.37
CA ASN A 105 4.99 15.72 10.67
C ASN A 105 5.90 16.04 11.85
N LYS A 106 6.06 15.07 12.75
CA LYS A 106 7.04 15.13 13.83
C LYS A 106 7.78 13.80 13.89
N ARG A 107 9.05 13.81 13.55
CA ARG A 107 9.94 12.64 13.55
C ARG A 107 10.98 12.79 14.66
N TRP A 108 11.07 11.79 15.52
CA TRP A 108 12.14 11.64 16.52
C TRP A 108 13.04 10.49 16.09
N GLN A 109 14.31 10.77 15.85
CA GLN A 109 15.32 9.83 15.39
C GLN A 109 16.57 9.95 16.25
N SER A 110 16.96 8.87 16.91
CA SER A 110 18.14 8.88 17.78
C SER A 110 19.43 8.76 16.96
N GLY A 111 20.14 9.88 16.79
CA GLY A 111 21.42 9.92 16.08
C GLY A 111 21.29 9.65 14.58
N PHE A 112 22.35 9.10 13.99
CA PHE A 112 22.43 8.84 12.55
C PHE A 112 21.80 7.50 12.12
N TYR A 113 21.25 6.73 13.05
CA TYR A 113 20.57 5.48 12.72
C TYR A 113 19.18 5.78 12.15
N GLU A 114 19.10 6.01 10.84
CA GLU A 114 17.87 6.33 10.11
C GLU A 114 16.74 5.30 10.35
N TYR A 115 17.11 4.04 10.66
CA TYR A 115 16.18 2.95 10.97
C TYR A 115 15.52 3.03 12.35
N ASN A 116 16.03 3.85 13.26
CA ASN A 116 15.53 3.97 14.63
C ASN A 116 14.80 5.31 14.79
N TYR A 117 13.51 5.28 14.53
CA TYR A 117 12.69 6.49 14.57
C TYR A 117 11.28 6.25 15.08
N ARG A 118 10.67 7.34 15.54
CA ARG A 118 9.24 7.47 15.78
C ARG A 118 8.76 8.64 14.95
N GLU A 119 7.60 8.53 14.35
CA GLU A 119 7.02 9.58 13.52
C GLU A 119 5.54 9.71 13.83
N LEU A 120 5.10 10.93 14.13
CA LEU A 120 3.69 11.28 14.24
C LEU A 120 3.35 12.23 13.10
N SER A 121 2.34 11.88 12.33
CA SER A 121 1.76 12.73 11.29
C SER A 121 0.32 13.03 11.66
N VAL A 122 -0.09 14.28 11.53
CA VAL A 122 -1.49 14.71 11.65
C VAL A 122 -1.83 15.50 10.40
N PHE A 123 -2.96 15.20 9.77
CA PHE A 123 -3.30 15.79 8.48
C PHE A 123 -4.78 16.07 8.31
N PHE A 124 -5.04 16.99 7.39
CA PHE A 124 -6.32 17.16 6.74
C PHE A 124 -6.14 16.90 5.25
N SER A 125 -7.02 16.12 4.64
CA SER A 125 -7.00 15.85 3.21
C SER A 125 -8.38 15.87 2.59
N LYS A 126 -8.45 16.42 1.38
CA LYS A 126 -9.64 16.38 0.53
C LYS A 126 -9.38 15.48 -0.67
N GLU A 127 -10.20 14.46 -0.84
CA GLU A 127 -9.92 13.38 -1.79
C GLU A 127 -11.17 12.97 -2.58
N LYS A 128 -11.01 12.63 -3.86
CA LYS A 128 -12.11 12.21 -4.74
C LYS A 128 -11.61 11.30 -5.85
N MET A 129 -12.36 10.23 -6.10
CA MET A 129 -12.30 9.54 -7.38
C MET A 129 -13.19 10.27 -8.38
N PHE A 130 -12.60 10.84 -9.41
CA PHE A 130 -13.36 11.52 -10.46
C PHE A 130 -13.49 10.69 -11.73
N ASP A 131 -12.69 9.63 -11.86
CA ASP A 131 -12.75 8.71 -13.00
C ASP A 131 -12.46 7.27 -12.53
N SER A 132 -13.49 6.43 -12.63
CA SER A 132 -13.43 5.03 -12.20
C SER A 132 -12.89 4.09 -13.28
N GLU A 133 -12.68 4.55 -14.52
CA GLU A 133 -12.13 3.72 -15.61
C GLU A 133 -10.70 3.24 -15.31
N TYR A 134 -9.96 4.01 -14.51
CA TYR A 134 -8.64 3.62 -14.01
C TYR A 134 -8.67 2.45 -13.00
N ARG A 135 -9.84 1.96 -12.59
CA ARG A 135 -9.97 0.90 -11.57
C ARG A 135 -10.24 -0.46 -12.20
N PRO A 136 -9.52 -1.52 -11.76
CA PRO A 136 -9.86 -2.88 -12.17
C PRO A 136 -11.24 -3.30 -11.63
N TYR A 137 -11.61 -2.84 -10.43
CA TYR A 137 -12.88 -3.15 -9.76
C TYR A 137 -13.57 -1.87 -9.31
N LYS A 138 -14.48 -1.33 -10.14
CA LYS A 138 -15.17 -0.05 -9.86
C LYS A 138 -16.01 -0.07 -8.58
N ILE A 139 -16.62 -1.22 -8.27
CA ILE A 139 -17.47 -1.41 -7.08
C ILE A 139 -16.76 -1.16 -5.74
N LEU A 140 -15.42 -1.21 -5.73
CA LEU A 140 -14.60 -0.96 -4.55
C LEU A 140 -14.37 0.53 -4.26
N TRP A 141 -15.09 1.42 -4.95
CA TRP A 141 -14.83 2.85 -4.92
C TRP A 141 -16.09 3.69 -5.04
N GLN A 142 -16.15 4.81 -4.33
CA GLN A 142 -17.15 5.85 -4.53
C GLN A 142 -16.58 7.13 -5.16
N GLY A 143 -17.44 7.82 -5.92
CA GLY A 143 -17.12 9.06 -6.61
C GLY A 143 -17.26 10.34 -5.76
N GLU A 144 -17.75 10.23 -4.52
CA GLU A 144 -17.98 11.41 -3.68
C GLU A 144 -16.68 11.98 -3.10
N TRP A 145 -16.70 13.30 -2.87
CA TRP A 145 -15.64 13.97 -2.13
C TRP A 145 -15.63 13.48 -0.69
N LYS A 146 -14.43 13.23 -0.18
CA LYS A 146 -14.17 12.92 1.22
C LYS A 146 -13.27 14.00 1.80
N SER A 147 -13.55 14.41 3.02
CA SER A 147 -12.78 15.41 3.76
C SER A 147 -12.27 14.74 5.03
N LEU A 148 -11.04 14.24 4.98
CA LEU A 148 -10.47 13.40 6.03
C LEU A 148 -9.61 14.22 6.99
N VAL A 149 -9.84 14.06 8.29
CA VAL A 149 -8.88 14.41 9.34
C VAL A 149 -8.25 13.10 9.81
N GLY A 150 -6.93 13.03 9.81
CA GLY A 150 -6.23 11.79 10.15
C GLY A 150 -4.99 12.00 10.98
N ALA A 151 -4.59 10.92 11.65
CA ALA A 151 -3.31 10.81 12.33
C ALA A 151 -2.65 9.47 12.01
N GLU A 152 -1.34 9.46 11.87
CA GLU A 152 -0.53 8.28 11.65
C GLU A 152 0.66 8.30 12.61
N PHE A 153 0.90 7.18 13.27
CA PHE A 153 2.08 6.96 14.10
C PHE A 153 2.91 5.81 13.52
N LYS A 154 4.20 6.03 13.32
CA LYS A 154 5.17 5.00 12.95
C LYS A 154 6.22 4.86 14.04
N TRP A 155 6.66 3.63 14.28
CA TRP A 155 7.80 3.35 15.14
C TRP A 155 8.64 2.25 14.51
N SER A 156 9.89 2.57 14.20
CA SER A 156 10.88 1.59 13.76
C SER A 156 12.02 1.51 14.77
N ALA A 157 12.44 0.28 15.05
CA ALA A 157 13.53 0.01 15.98
C ALA A 157 14.32 -1.23 15.54
N THR A 158 15.60 -1.28 15.87
CA THR A 158 16.47 -2.45 15.67
C THR A 158 16.95 -3.02 17.01
N PRO A 159 16.07 -3.67 17.81
CA PRO A 159 16.48 -4.36 19.03
C PRO A 159 17.47 -5.51 18.73
N GLU A 160 18.12 -6.05 19.77
CA GLU A 160 19.06 -7.19 19.63
C GLU A 160 18.44 -8.41 18.92
N ILE A 161 17.14 -8.62 19.09
CA ILE A 161 16.41 -9.73 18.49
C ILE A 161 16.05 -9.53 17.01
N GLY A 162 16.37 -8.38 16.41
CA GLY A 162 16.18 -8.11 14.98
C GLY A 162 15.52 -6.76 14.70
N GLN A 163 14.60 -6.70 13.72
CA GLN A 163 13.96 -5.46 13.28
C GLN A 163 12.50 -5.41 13.69
N PHE A 164 12.08 -4.30 14.28
CA PHE A 164 10.70 -4.02 14.66
C PHE A 164 10.18 -2.82 13.89
N PHE A 165 8.92 -2.92 13.46
CA PHE A 165 8.17 -1.82 12.87
C PHE A 165 6.73 -1.87 13.37
N ALA A 166 6.19 -0.71 13.74
CA ALA A 166 4.79 -0.52 14.04
C ALA A 166 4.25 0.68 13.25
N ARG A 167 3.03 0.55 12.75
CA ARG A 167 2.26 1.63 12.12
C ARG A 167 0.84 1.60 12.66
N ALA A 168 0.37 2.72 13.16
CA ALA A 168 -1.02 2.91 13.55
C ALA A 168 -1.57 4.13 12.81
N SER A 169 -2.82 4.05 12.34
CA SER A 169 -3.48 5.18 11.69
C SER A 169 -4.93 5.28 12.12
N ILE A 170 -5.46 6.50 12.14
CA ILE A 170 -6.88 6.78 12.27
C ILE A 170 -7.27 7.88 11.29
N ASN A 171 -8.37 7.71 10.58
CA ASN A 171 -8.96 8.69 9.67
C ASN A 171 -10.43 8.89 10.01
N GLN A 172 -10.87 10.14 10.05
CA GLN A 172 -12.25 10.55 10.23
C GLN A 172 -12.68 11.33 8.98
N ASP A 173 -13.70 10.87 8.28
CA ASP A 173 -14.40 11.70 7.30
C ASP A 173 -15.31 12.69 8.02
N ILE A 174 -15.12 13.97 7.70
CA ILE A 174 -15.87 15.10 8.24
C ILE A 174 -16.63 15.84 7.12
N ASP A 175 -16.71 15.25 5.92
CA ASP A 175 -17.49 15.83 4.84
C ASP A 175 -18.99 15.70 5.13
N ASN A 176 -19.72 16.80 4.99
CA ASN A 176 -21.17 16.81 5.24
C ASN A 176 -21.97 16.28 4.04
N GLN A 177 -21.33 16.05 2.89
CA GLN A 177 -21.97 15.51 1.68
C GLN A 177 -22.00 13.98 1.69
N THR A 178 -21.03 13.35 2.34
CA THR A 178 -20.98 11.91 2.58
C THR A 178 -21.46 11.60 3.98
N GLU A 179 -21.68 10.32 4.25
CA GLU A 179 -21.87 9.87 5.61
C GLU A 179 -20.54 9.85 6.35
N ASN A 180 -20.42 10.61 7.44
CA ASN A 180 -19.22 10.63 8.28
C ASN A 180 -18.83 9.22 8.73
N PHE A 181 -17.55 8.88 8.57
CA PHE A 181 -17.02 7.59 8.99
C PHE A 181 -15.67 7.71 9.68
N THR A 182 -15.33 6.72 10.49
CA THR A 182 -14.02 6.54 11.10
C THR A 182 -13.41 5.24 10.66
N VAL A 183 -12.11 5.22 10.35
CA VAL A 183 -11.34 4.00 10.12
C VAL A 183 -10.01 4.07 10.86
N GLY A 184 -9.69 3.00 11.57
CA GLY A 184 -8.44 2.83 12.31
C GLY A 184 -7.71 1.57 11.86
N THR A 185 -6.39 1.62 11.77
CA THR A 185 -5.55 0.45 11.47
C THR A 185 -4.33 0.38 12.39
N LEU A 186 -3.86 -0.83 12.63
CA LEU A 186 -2.63 -1.15 13.34
C LEU A 186 -1.90 -2.25 12.58
N GLU A 187 -0.62 -2.03 12.31
CA GLU A 187 0.29 -3.03 11.75
C GLU A 187 1.51 -3.13 12.64
N LEU A 188 1.88 -4.35 13.02
CA LEU A 188 3.12 -4.66 13.73
C LEU A 188 3.90 -5.66 12.89
N LEU A 189 5.19 -5.44 12.73
CA LEU A 189 6.09 -6.31 12.00
C LEU A 189 7.34 -6.54 12.83
N GLN A 190 7.67 -7.80 13.06
CA GLN A 190 8.90 -8.22 13.71
C GLN A 190 9.67 -9.17 12.78
N LYS A 191 10.93 -8.86 12.51
CA LYS A 191 11.89 -9.78 11.89
C LYS A 191 12.85 -10.23 12.97
N ILE A 192 13.02 -11.54 13.12
CA ILE A 192 13.88 -12.18 14.11
C ILE A 192 14.95 -12.98 13.38
N GLU A 193 16.20 -12.73 13.70
CA GLU A 193 17.33 -13.52 13.22
C GLU A 193 17.53 -14.69 14.19
N LEU A 194 17.07 -15.89 13.82
CA LEU A 194 17.22 -17.07 14.67
C LEU A 194 18.68 -17.56 14.64
N ASN A 195 19.31 -17.47 13.47
CA ASN A 195 20.73 -17.66 13.19
C ASN A 195 21.04 -17.20 11.74
N ASP A 196 22.26 -17.41 11.26
CA ASP A 196 22.72 -17.02 9.90
C ASP A 196 21.91 -17.65 8.75
N LYS A 197 21.12 -18.69 9.03
CA LYS A 197 20.42 -19.52 8.04
C LYS A 197 18.90 -19.40 8.09
N PHE A 198 18.36 -19.06 9.26
CA PHE A 198 16.93 -19.04 9.50
C PHE A 198 16.50 -17.69 10.07
N LYS A 199 15.48 -17.11 9.46
CA LYS A 199 14.87 -15.85 9.89
C LYS A 199 13.38 -16.05 10.05
N LEU A 200 12.81 -15.52 11.12
CA LEU A 200 11.37 -15.55 11.38
C LEU A 200 10.81 -14.14 11.15
N ARG A 201 9.76 -14.02 10.37
CA ARG A 201 9.01 -12.77 10.20
C ARG A 201 7.60 -12.98 10.71
N LEU A 202 7.20 -12.11 11.62
CA LEU A 202 5.86 -12.06 12.19
C LEU A 202 5.24 -10.74 11.78
N ARG A 203 3.97 -10.77 11.38
CA ARG A 203 3.18 -9.59 11.12
C ARG A 203 1.81 -9.73 11.76
N ILE A 204 1.37 -8.69 12.45
CA ILE A 204 0.00 -8.56 12.96
C ILE A 204 -0.62 -7.37 12.25
N PHE A 205 -1.86 -7.53 11.79
CA PHE A 205 -2.66 -6.44 11.25
C PHE A 205 -4.02 -6.42 11.94
N GLY A 206 -4.46 -5.24 12.35
CA GLY A 206 -5.80 -4.98 12.88
C GLY A 206 -6.41 -3.78 12.17
N GLY A 207 -7.69 -3.86 11.85
CA GLY A 207 -8.48 -2.80 11.23
C GLY A 207 -9.87 -2.73 11.85
N LEU A 208 -10.35 -1.50 12.09
CA LEU A 208 -11.71 -1.21 12.54
C LEU A 208 -12.26 -0.03 11.76
N ALA A 209 -13.53 -0.11 11.35
CA ALA A 209 -14.23 0.87 10.57
C ALA A 209 -15.66 1.05 11.09
N SER A 210 -16.17 2.27 11.05
CA SER A 210 -17.56 2.56 11.38
C SER A 210 -18.54 2.04 10.32
N GLU A 211 -19.83 1.99 10.64
CA GLU A 211 -20.87 1.40 9.78
C GLU A 211 -20.94 2.00 8.37
N LYS A 212 -20.74 3.32 8.25
CA LYS A 212 -20.95 4.10 7.03
C LYS A 212 -19.65 4.35 6.26
N THR A 213 -18.63 3.53 6.55
CA THR A 213 -17.30 3.66 5.94
C THR A 213 -17.35 3.37 4.45
N ALA A 214 -16.74 4.27 3.68
CA ALA A 214 -16.64 4.12 2.24
C ALA A 214 -15.91 2.83 1.82
N PRO A 215 -16.34 2.18 0.72
CA PRO A 215 -15.79 0.90 0.25
C PRO A 215 -14.26 0.84 0.21
N GLU A 216 -13.65 1.91 -0.32
CA GLU A 216 -12.22 1.96 -0.56
C GLU A 216 -11.37 1.96 0.73
N TYR A 217 -12.00 2.20 1.89
CA TYR A 217 -11.39 2.18 3.21
C TYR A 217 -11.66 0.88 3.99
N LEU A 218 -12.53 0.01 3.49
CA LEU A 218 -12.84 -1.27 4.13
C LEU A 218 -11.78 -2.34 3.87
N PHE A 219 -11.84 -3.41 4.65
CA PHE A 219 -10.81 -4.44 4.68
C PHE A 219 -11.15 -5.64 3.80
N LEU A 220 -10.12 -6.16 3.16
CA LEU A 220 -10.12 -7.35 2.33
C LEU A 220 -9.34 -8.45 3.04
N THR A 221 -9.67 -9.73 2.79
CA THR A 221 -8.93 -10.82 3.44
C THR A 221 -7.55 -11.02 2.85
N SER A 222 -7.43 -10.96 1.52
CA SER A 222 -6.19 -11.32 0.81
C SER A 222 -5.35 -10.13 0.33
N MET A 223 -5.89 -8.90 0.36
CA MET A 223 -5.27 -7.70 -0.23
C MET A 223 -5.29 -6.50 0.72
N SER A 224 -4.49 -5.48 0.42
CA SER A 224 -4.64 -4.17 1.07
C SER A 224 -5.97 -3.52 0.70
N SER A 225 -6.47 -2.58 1.50
CA SER A 225 -7.66 -1.79 1.16
C SER A 225 -7.49 -1.14 -0.22
N PRO A 226 -8.58 -0.94 -0.98
CA PRO A 226 -8.50 -0.33 -2.31
C PRO A 226 -7.79 1.03 -2.29
N GLN A 227 -8.04 1.85 -1.26
CA GLN A 227 -7.38 3.14 -1.10
C GLN A 227 -5.85 3.04 -1.05
N ASP A 228 -5.32 2.01 -0.40
CA ASP A 228 -3.86 1.77 -0.34
C ASP A 228 -3.26 1.41 -1.70
N TRP A 229 -4.07 1.02 -2.69
CA TRP A 229 -3.59 0.69 -4.04
C TRP A 229 -3.08 1.94 -4.76
N LEU A 230 -3.63 3.12 -4.44
CA LEU A 230 -3.23 4.41 -5.04
C LEU A 230 -1.81 4.81 -4.65
N ASN A 231 -1.38 4.40 -3.46
CA ASN A 231 -0.06 4.71 -2.93
C ASN A 231 1.04 3.84 -3.56
N LYS A 232 0.69 2.86 -4.40
CA LYS A 232 1.62 1.92 -5.03
C LYS A 232 1.61 2.07 -6.54
N GLY A 233 2.77 2.30 -7.16
CA GLY A 233 2.87 2.51 -8.61
C GLY A 233 2.23 1.39 -9.43
N VAL A 234 2.48 0.13 -9.06
CA VAL A 234 2.03 -1.06 -9.79
C VAL A 234 0.53 -1.35 -9.71
N SER A 235 -0.15 -0.94 -8.64
CA SER A 235 -1.59 -1.18 -8.45
C SER A 235 -2.44 0.08 -8.56
N ARG A 236 -1.83 1.26 -8.73
CA ARG A 236 -2.54 2.55 -8.77
C ARG A 236 -3.52 2.64 -9.93
N ALA A 237 -3.28 1.96 -11.05
CA ALA A 237 -4.18 2.01 -12.20
C ALA A 237 -4.27 0.65 -12.87
N LYS A 238 -5.46 0.33 -13.40
CA LYS A 238 -5.72 -0.85 -14.22
C LYS A 238 -4.75 -0.92 -15.41
N GLY A 239 -4.30 -2.11 -15.77
CA GLY A 239 -3.41 -2.32 -16.92
C GLY A 239 -1.92 -2.18 -16.61
N THR A 240 -1.56 -1.51 -15.51
CA THR A 240 -0.17 -1.48 -15.04
C THR A 240 0.32 -2.90 -14.72
N VAL A 241 -0.53 -3.64 -14.01
CA VAL A 241 -0.46 -5.10 -13.95
C VAL A 241 -1.42 -5.62 -15.00
N PRO A 242 -1.03 -6.63 -15.80
CA PRO A 242 -1.94 -7.24 -16.76
C PRO A 242 -3.27 -7.61 -16.10
N THR A 243 -4.36 -7.02 -16.60
CA THR A 243 -5.72 -7.25 -16.08
C THR A 243 -6.05 -8.75 -15.95
N PRO A 244 -5.67 -9.64 -16.89
CA PRO A 244 -5.90 -11.07 -16.73
C PRO A 244 -5.23 -11.71 -15.50
N LEU A 245 -4.08 -11.19 -15.05
CA LEU A 245 -3.42 -11.71 -13.83
C LEU A 245 -4.16 -11.30 -12.56
N LEU A 246 -4.69 -10.08 -12.52
CA LEU A 246 -5.55 -9.60 -11.44
C LEU A 246 -6.86 -10.40 -11.42
N GLU A 247 -7.54 -10.51 -12.56
CA GLU A 247 -8.82 -11.22 -12.69
C GLU A 247 -8.68 -12.74 -12.48
N ALA A 248 -7.51 -13.33 -12.70
CA ALA A 248 -7.27 -14.74 -12.39
C ALA A 248 -6.94 -15.01 -10.91
N GLY A 249 -6.87 -13.99 -10.05
CA GLY A 249 -6.40 -14.15 -8.66
C GLY A 249 -4.91 -14.47 -8.55
N SER A 250 -4.14 -14.25 -9.61
CA SER A 250 -2.72 -14.58 -9.66
C SER A 250 -1.81 -13.43 -9.25
N PHE A 251 -2.34 -12.22 -9.03
CA PHE A 251 -1.56 -11.07 -8.61
C PHE A 251 -2.08 -10.48 -7.30
N GLN A 252 -1.22 -10.39 -6.28
CA GLN A 252 -1.58 -9.90 -4.96
C GLN A 252 -1.09 -8.47 -4.73
N VAL A 253 -2.03 -7.59 -4.34
CA VAL A 253 -1.68 -6.25 -3.82
C VAL A 253 -1.48 -6.35 -2.31
N GLY A 254 -0.24 -6.58 -1.87
CA GLY A 254 0.09 -6.88 -0.47
C GLY A 254 -0.21 -5.74 0.52
N GLY A 255 -0.67 -6.09 1.74
CA GLY A 255 -1.06 -5.18 2.81
C GLY A 255 -2.41 -5.62 3.41
N GLY A 256 -2.98 -4.86 4.35
CA GLY A 256 -4.23 -5.28 5.01
C GLY A 256 -4.08 -6.61 5.75
N ALA A 257 -5.04 -7.53 5.67
CA ALA A 257 -4.92 -8.83 6.31
C ALA A 257 -3.92 -9.77 5.63
N ASN A 258 -3.78 -9.68 4.30
CA ASN A 258 -2.78 -10.41 3.52
C ASN A 258 -2.85 -11.95 3.72
N LEU A 259 -4.04 -12.53 3.82
CA LEU A 259 -4.24 -13.99 3.82
C LEU A 259 -4.06 -14.52 2.39
N ARG A 260 -2.86 -15.00 2.07
CA ARG A 260 -2.40 -15.27 0.70
C ARG A 260 -3.25 -16.30 -0.02
N GLY A 261 -3.58 -17.38 0.66
CA GLY A 261 -4.35 -18.48 0.11
C GLY A 261 -5.76 -18.12 -0.35
N TYR A 262 -6.32 -17.02 0.15
CA TYR A 262 -7.70 -16.60 -0.12
C TYR A 262 -7.84 -15.65 -1.32
N LEU A 263 -6.75 -15.29 -1.99
CA LEU A 263 -6.76 -14.35 -3.12
C LEU A 263 -7.68 -14.80 -4.27
N ASN A 264 -7.56 -16.05 -4.72
CA ASN A 264 -8.39 -16.59 -5.80
C ASN A 264 -9.88 -16.51 -5.46
N ARG A 265 -10.24 -16.81 -4.21
CA ARG A 265 -11.62 -16.71 -3.72
C ARG A 265 -12.10 -15.27 -3.80
N ASP A 266 -11.36 -14.33 -3.20
CA ASP A 266 -11.73 -12.92 -3.16
C ASP A 266 -11.91 -12.35 -4.58
N ILE A 267 -11.00 -12.69 -5.50
CA ILE A 267 -11.10 -12.25 -6.90
C ILE A 267 -12.26 -12.91 -7.63
N ASN A 268 -12.50 -14.22 -7.45
CA ASN A 268 -13.64 -14.90 -8.07
C ASN A 268 -14.96 -14.27 -7.61
N MET A 269 -15.07 -13.90 -6.34
CA MET A 269 -16.22 -13.17 -5.82
C MET A 269 -16.34 -11.80 -6.50
N LEU A 270 -15.28 -10.99 -6.57
CA LEU A 270 -15.31 -9.69 -7.29
C LEU A 270 -15.70 -9.82 -8.77
N ASN A 271 -15.17 -10.82 -9.46
CA ASN A 271 -15.48 -11.07 -10.88
C ASN A 271 -16.91 -11.55 -11.08
N SER A 272 -17.47 -12.29 -10.11
CA SER A 272 -18.86 -12.73 -10.19
C SER A 272 -19.80 -11.53 -10.15
N VAL A 273 -19.54 -10.53 -9.29
CA VAL A 273 -20.32 -9.27 -9.26
C VAL A 273 -20.25 -8.54 -10.60
N LYS A 274 -19.09 -8.56 -11.27
CA LYS A 274 -18.88 -7.91 -12.57
C LYS A 274 -19.67 -8.56 -13.72
N ASN A 275 -19.96 -9.87 -13.64
CA ASN A 275 -20.45 -10.66 -14.77
C ASN A 275 -21.89 -11.18 -14.61
N SER A 276 -22.57 -10.89 -13.49
CA SER A 276 -23.92 -11.40 -13.24
C SER A 276 -24.97 -10.29 -13.11
N ASP A 277 -26.13 -10.49 -13.75
CA ASP A 277 -27.38 -9.76 -13.45
C ASP A 277 -27.94 -10.07 -12.04
N VAL A 278 -27.27 -10.97 -11.31
CA VAL A 278 -27.59 -11.34 -9.93
C VAL A 278 -26.67 -10.58 -9.00
N ARG A 279 -27.23 -9.98 -7.93
CA ARG A 279 -26.46 -9.31 -6.87
C ARG A 279 -25.58 -10.33 -6.13
N VAL A 280 -24.34 -10.51 -6.58
CA VAL A 280 -23.35 -11.26 -5.82
C VAL A 280 -22.68 -10.31 -4.83
N LEU A 281 -22.54 -10.78 -3.59
CA LEU A 281 -22.03 -10.01 -2.48
C LEU A 281 -20.52 -10.22 -2.38
N PHE A 282 -19.77 -9.13 -2.42
CA PHE A 282 -18.36 -9.16 -2.08
C PHE A 282 -18.18 -8.66 -0.64
N PRO A 283 -17.70 -9.50 0.30
CA PRO A 283 -17.59 -9.11 1.71
C PRO A 283 -16.42 -8.15 1.90
N LEU A 284 -16.75 -6.89 2.14
CA LEU A 284 -15.81 -5.90 2.66
C LEU A 284 -15.99 -5.80 4.17
N TYR A 285 -14.95 -6.14 4.91
CA TYR A 285 -15.02 -6.23 6.37
C TYR A 285 -14.83 -4.85 7.00
N LYS A 286 -15.64 -4.55 8.02
CA LYS A 286 -15.45 -3.36 8.87
C LYS A 286 -14.49 -3.63 10.02
N SER A 287 -14.34 -4.89 10.44
CA SER A 287 -13.31 -5.29 11.39
C SER A 287 -12.50 -6.44 10.83
N MET A 288 -11.18 -6.37 10.97
CA MET A 288 -10.29 -7.42 10.49
C MET A 288 -9.09 -7.55 11.42
N LEU A 289 -8.78 -8.77 11.84
CA LEU A 289 -7.56 -9.10 12.56
C LEU A 289 -6.83 -10.21 11.79
N ALA A 290 -5.54 -10.06 11.58
CA ALA A 290 -4.72 -11.05 10.90
C ALA A 290 -3.34 -11.19 11.54
N PHE A 291 -2.81 -12.40 11.41
CA PHE A 291 -1.48 -12.81 11.84
C PHE A 291 -0.81 -13.58 10.71
N ASN A 292 0.34 -13.09 10.24
CA ASN A 292 1.13 -13.70 9.19
C ASN A 292 2.49 -14.12 9.75
N THR A 293 2.90 -15.35 9.46
CA THR A 293 4.21 -15.88 9.83
C THR A 293 4.96 -16.35 8.61
N GLU A 294 6.23 -15.99 8.49
CA GLU A 294 7.16 -16.51 7.47
C GLU A 294 8.42 -17.03 8.15
N ILE A 295 8.84 -18.25 7.82
CA ILE A 295 10.12 -18.81 8.23
C ILE A 295 11.01 -18.99 7.00
N GLU A 296 12.04 -18.16 6.91
CA GLU A 296 13.08 -18.25 5.89
C GLU A 296 14.02 -19.41 6.20
N PHE A 297 14.39 -20.16 5.16
CA PHE A 297 15.31 -21.29 5.26
C PHE A 297 16.37 -21.22 4.15
N PRO A 298 17.51 -21.92 4.30
CA PRO A 298 18.61 -21.86 3.34
C PRO A 298 18.22 -22.26 1.91
N ASN A 299 18.59 -21.40 0.96
CA ASN A 299 18.43 -21.64 -0.47
C ASN A 299 19.80 -21.86 -1.15
N PRO A 300 20.11 -23.08 -1.63
CA PRO A 300 21.35 -23.34 -2.37
C PRO A 300 21.53 -22.48 -3.62
N ILE A 301 20.43 -22.12 -4.30
CA ILE A 301 20.48 -21.26 -5.49
C ILE A 301 20.91 -19.84 -5.10
N ASN A 302 20.44 -19.33 -3.96
CA ASN A 302 20.88 -18.04 -3.44
C ASN A 302 22.38 -18.03 -3.14
N GLN A 303 22.91 -19.12 -2.59
CA GLN A 303 24.35 -19.25 -2.34
C GLN A 303 25.14 -19.24 -3.65
N ALA A 304 24.63 -19.88 -4.70
CA ALA A 304 25.24 -19.82 -6.03
C ALA A 304 25.22 -18.40 -6.62
N ILE A 305 24.10 -17.66 -6.47
CA ILE A 305 23.97 -16.27 -6.92
C ILE A 305 24.96 -15.36 -6.18
N LYS A 306 25.09 -15.52 -4.85
CA LYS A 306 26.03 -14.75 -4.03
C LYS A 306 27.50 -14.92 -4.44
N ASN A 307 27.85 -16.02 -5.09
CA ASN A 307 29.22 -16.28 -5.57
C ASN A 307 29.52 -15.64 -6.93
N VAL A 308 28.53 -15.07 -7.62
CA VAL A 308 28.72 -14.37 -8.90
C VAL A 308 29.04 -12.90 -8.61
N ALA A 309 30.23 -12.44 -9.01
CA ALA A 309 30.66 -11.06 -8.82
C ALA A 309 29.64 -10.07 -9.40
N ILE A 310 29.41 -8.95 -8.71
CA ILE A 310 28.42 -7.89 -9.01
C ILE A 310 26.97 -8.36 -8.82
N VAL A 311 26.58 -9.52 -9.34
CA VAL A 311 25.21 -10.04 -9.21
C VAL A 311 24.88 -10.40 -7.76
N GLY A 312 25.83 -10.98 -7.02
CA GLY A 312 25.65 -11.36 -5.62
C GLY A 312 25.39 -10.21 -4.66
N ASP A 313 25.83 -8.99 -5.01
CA ASP A 313 25.59 -7.77 -4.23
C ASP A 313 24.23 -7.12 -4.57
N LEU A 314 23.73 -7.36 -5.78
CA LEU A 314 22.51 -6.76 -6.30
C LEU A 314 21.29 -7.66 -6.16
N ALA A 315 21.45 -8.98 -6.12
CA ALA A 315 20.35 -9.93 -6.18
C ALA A 315 20.33 -10.90 -5.00
N GLU A 316 19.16 -11.08 -4.41
CA GLU A 316 18.93 -12.08 -3.35
C GLU A 316 17.70 -12.92 -3.68
N LEU A 317 17.84 -14.25 -3.59
CA LEU A 317 16.74 -15.20 -3.77
C LEU A 317 16.38 -15.88 -2.45
N ARG A 318 15.31 -15.44 -1.81
CA ARG A 318 14.82 -15.96 -0.54
C ARG A 318 13.84 -17.10 -0.76
N THR A 319 13.85 -18.08 0.14
CA THR A 319 12.86 -19.17 0.22
C THR A 319 12.31 -19.22 1.63
N TYR A 320 10.99 -19.37 1.76
CA TYR A 320 10.34 -19.41 3.06
C TYR A 320 9.08 -20.28 3.04
N LEU A 321 8.74 -20.82 4.20
CA LEU A 321 7.39 -21.34 4.46
C LEU A 321 6.57 -20.23 5.09
N PHE A 322 5.26 -20.24 4.84
CA PHE A 322 4.37 -19.29 5.47
C PHE A 322 3.10 -19.94 6.01
N ALA A 323 2.55 -19.29 7.04
CA ALA A 323 1.24 -19.58 7.59
C ALA A 323 0.56 -18.25 7.94
N ASP A 324 -0.67 -18.08 7.45
CA ASP A 324 -1.48 -16.88 7.63
C ASP A 324 -2.79 -17.26 8.33
N ALA A 325 -3.25 -16.39 9.22
CA ALA A 325 -4.49 -16.56 9.95
C ALA A 325 -5.22 -15.22 10.03
N GLY A 326 -6.53 -15.20 9.86
CA GLY A 326 -7.31 -13.98 10.05
C GLY A 326 -8.79 -14.20 10.25
N ILE A 327 -9.42 -13.22 10.86
CA ILE A 327 -10.84 -13.19 11.17
C ILE A 327 -11.40 -11.81 10.85
N GLY A 328 -12.52 -11.78 10.15
CA GLY A 328 -13.23 -10.56 9.81
C GLY A 328 -14.68 -10.63 10.28
N ASN A 329 -15.20 -9.52 10.79
CA ASN A 329 -16.61 -9.38 11.18
C ASN A 329 -17.24 -8.13 10.57
N ASP A 330 -18.57 -8.14 10.53
CA ASP A 330 -19.43 -7.03 10.10
C ASP A 330 -19.09 -6.61 8.66
N PHE A 331 -19.57 -7.41 7.69
CA PHE A 331 -19.31 -7.14 6.28
C PHE A 331 -20.34 -6.18 5.69
N THR A 332 -19.85 -5.23 4.90
CA THR A 332 -20.71 -4.40 4.05
C THR A 332 -20.97 -5.12 2.75
N VAL A 333 -22.25 -5.18 2.40
CA VAL A 333 -22.74 -5.60 1.10
C VAL A 333 -22.73 -4.41 0.16
N ILE A 334 -21.98 -4.51 -0.94
CA ILE A 334 -22.01 -3.49 -2.00
C ILE A 334 -22.77 -4.02 -3.20
N GLN A 335 -23.63 -3.18 -3.75
CA GLN A 335 -24.38 -3.43 -4.97
C GLN A 335 -23.74 -2.65 -6.12
N ASP A 336 -23.79 -3.21 -7.33
CA ASP A 336 -23.37 -2.49 -8.52
C ASP A 336 -24.25 -1.23 -8.69
N PRO A 337 -23.66 -0.01 -8.70
CA PRO A 337 -24.41 1.23 -8.86
C PRO A 337 -25.16 1.32 -10.20
N ASP A 338 -24.73 0.59 -11.23
CA ASP A 338 -25.37 0.59 -12.55
C ASP A 338 -26.62 -0.33 -12.60
N GLN A 339 -26.88 -1.13 -11.56
CA GLN A 339 -27.95 -2.14 -11.47
C GLN A 339 -29.02 -1.80 -10.40
N ALA A 340 -29.27 -0.52 -10.14
CA ALA A 340 -30.18 -0.02 -9.08
C ALA A 340 -31.69 -0.30 -9.29
N ALA A 341 -32.10 -1.19 -10.21
CA ALA A 341 -33.47 -1.24 -10.73
C ALA A 341 -34.46 -2.21 -10.03
N PHE A 342 -34.10 -2.95 -8.97
CA PHE A 342 -35.02 -3.91 -8.33
C PHE A 342 -35.10 -3.72 -6.81
N PRO A 343 -36.07 -2.93 -6.29
CA PRO A 343 -36.20 -2.64 -4.86
C PRO A 343 -36.80 -3.78 -4.01
N ASP A 344 -37.58 -4.70 -4.58
CA ASP A 344 -38.58 -5.43 -3.76
C ASP A 344 -38.46 -6.96 -3.71
N ILE A 345 -37.39 -7.57 -4.23
CA ILE A 345 -37.13 -9.00 -4.02
C ILE A 345 -35.63 -9.19 -3.79
N LEU A 346 -35.20 -9.06 -2.53
CA LEU A 346 -33.84 -9.44 -2.15
C LEU A 346 -33.75 -10.97 -2.20
N PRO A 347 -33.00 -11.59 -3.13
CA PRO A 347 -32.66 -13.00 -2.98
C PRO A 347 -31.88 -13.18 -1.66
N PRO A 348 -32.00 -14.35 -1.01
CA PRO A 348 -31.28 -14.62 0.23
C PRO A 348 -29.78 -14.40 0.03
N VAL A 349 -29.17 -13.68 0.97
CA VAL A 349 -27.72 -13.49 1.09
C VAL A 349 -27.05 -14.85 1.13
N VAL A 350 -26.30 -15.20 0.09
CA VAL A 350 -25.43 -16.38 0.10
C VAL A 350 -24.00 -15.87 0.26
N SER A 351 -23.59 -15.62 1.50
CA SER A 351 -22.18 -15.68 1.84
C SER A 351 -21.89 -17.10 2.31
N ASP A 352 -21.10 -17.85 1.55
CA ASP A 352 -20.68 -19.20 1.95
C ASP A 352 -19.82 -19.19 3.24
N ILE A 353 -19.43 -18.00 3.71
CA ILE A 353 -18.60 -17.81 4.91
C ILE A 353 -19.44 -17.12 5.99
N PRO A 354 -19.70 -17.79 7.12
CA PRO A 354 -20.27 -17.15 8.30
C PRO A 354 -19.40 -15.98 8.78
N GLU A 355 -20.02 -14.90 9.26
CA GLU A 355 -19.27 -13.85 9.96
C GLU A 355 -18.44 -14.44 11.11
N GLY A 356 -17.22 -13.92 11.30
CA GLY A 356 -16.34 -14.41 12.36
C GLY A 356 -15.70 -15.78 12.09
N THR A 357 -15.76 -16.28 10.85
CA THR A 357 -15.00 -17.47 10.47
C THR A 357 -13.50 -17.20 10.55
N LEU A 358 -12.77 -18.06 11.26
CA LEU A 358 -11.31 -18.06 11.29
C LEU A 358 -10.76 -18.68 10.01
N LEU A 359 -10.15 -17.84 9.18
CA LEU A 359 -9.52 -18.21 7.92
C LEU A 359 -8.04 -18.49 8.16
N LEU A 360 -7.55 -19.63 7.65
CA LEU A 360 -6.16 -20.04 7.78
C LEU A 360 -5.63 -20.52 6.44
N ASP A 361 -4.41 -20.15 6.09
CA ASP A 361 -3.72 -20.67 4.93
C ASP A 361 -2.23 -20.94 5.20
N ALA A 362 -1.66 -21.87 4.45
CA ALA A 362 -0.24 -22.21 4.54
C ALA A 362 0.35 -22.55 3.17
N GLY A 363 1.62 -22.24 3.01
CA GLY A 363 2.29 -22.38 1.73
C GLY A 363 3.81 -22.27 1.79
N ILE A 364 4.39 -22.27 0.61
CA ILE A 364 5.81 -22.00 0.36
C ILE A 364 5.93 -20.79 -0.55
N GLY A 365 6.96 -19.97 -0.36
CA GLY A 365 7.21 -18.81 -1.17
C GLY A 365 8.67 -18.62 -1.54
N PHE A 366 8.84 -17.90 -2.65
CA PHE A 366 10.12 -17.51 -3.23
C PHE A 366 10.10 -16.00 -3.44
N GLN A 367 11.18 -15.31 -3.09
CA GLN A 367 11.29 -13.87 -3.34
C GLN A 367 12.64 -13.59 -4.00
N LEU A 368 12.59 -13.03 -5.20
CA LEU A 368 13.74 -12.43 -5.87
C LEU A 368 13.75 -10.94 -5.57
N SER A 369 14.75 -10.50 -4.84
CA SER A 369 15.05 -9.10 -4.57
C SER A 369 16.14 -8.62 -5.52
N VAL A 370 15.95 -7.48 -6.16
CA VAL A 370 17.01 -6.77 -6.91
C VAL A 370 17.18 -5.39 -6.28
N ASN A 371 18.32 -5.18 -5.65
CA ASN A 371 18.71 -3.96 -4.98
C ASN A 371 19.80 -3.25 -5.79
N ILE A 372 19.50 -2.06 -6.28
CA ILE A 372 20.42 -1.18 -6.98
C ILE A 372 20.69 0.00 -6.03
N PRO A 373 21.83 0.03 -5.33
CA PRO A 373 22.12 1.13 -4.43
C PRO A 373 22.08 2.46 -5.18
N ASP A 374 21.47 3.49 -4.59
CA ASP A 374 21.55 4.84 -5.14
C ASP A 374 22.95 5.45 -4.97
N TYR A 375 23.15 6.67 -5.47
CA TYR A 375 24.44 7.37 -5.40
C TYR A 375 24.95 7.60 -3.96
N LEU A 376 24.09 7.38 -2.96
CA LEU A 376 24.41 7.47 -1.53
C LEU A 376 24.59 6.08 -0.89
N GLY A 377 24.56 5.01 -1.68
CA GLY A 377 24.62 3.64 -1.20
C GLY A 377 23.34 3.15 -0.52
N LYS A 378 22.20 3.85 -0.70
CA LYS A 378 20.92 3.43 -0.09
C LYS A 378 20.24 2.39 -0.96
N ASP A 379 19.62 1.40 -0.32
CA ASP A 379 18.92 0.34 -1.02
C ASP A 379 17.71 0.88 -1.81
N ARG A 380 17.81 0.85 -3.14
CA ARG A 380 16.72 1.15 -4.07
C ARG A 380 16.50 -0.06 -4.96
N GLY A 381 15.32 -0.64 -4.89
CA GLY A 381 15.09 -1.82 -5.67
C GLY A 381 13.65 -2.22 -5.74
N PHE A 382 13.46 -3.43 -6.21
CA PHE A 382 12.18 -4.08 -6.20
C PHE A 382 12.36 -5.55 -5.84
N PHE A 383 11.29 -6.15 -5.36
CA PHE A 383 11.22 -7.59 -5.21
C PHE A 383 10.03 -8.13 -5.97
N ILE A 384 10.22 -9.32 -6.51
CA ILE A 384 9.18 -10.15 -7.09
C ILE A 384 9.02 -11.36 -6.17
N ARG A 385 7.80 -11.61 -5.75
CA ARG A 385 7.43 -12.74 -4.92
C ARG A 385 6.58 -13.71 -5.73
N TYR A 386 6.84 -15.00 -5.55
CA TYR A 386 6.00 -16.09 -6.03
C TYR A 386 5.64 -16.98 -4.85
N ASP A 387 4.38 -17.00 -4.47
CA ASP A 387 3.86 -17.83 -3.37
C ASP A 387 2.97 -18.93 -3.91
N VAL A 388 3.07 -20.10 -3.29
CA VAL A 388 2.24 -21.27 -3.56
C VAL A 388 1.52 -21.67 -2.26
N PRO A 389 0.33 -21.09 -1.99
CA PRO A 389 -0.55 -21.58 -0.94
C PRO A 389 -1.08 -22.96 -1.32
N PHE A 390 -0.71 -23.98 -0.54
CA PHE A 390 -1.15 -25.36 -0.80
C PHE A 390 -2.22 -25.85 0.16
N TRP A 391 -2.47 -25.16 1.27
CA TRP A 391 -3.48 -25.52 2.26
C TRP A 391 -4.36 -24.32 2.65
N LEU A 392 -5.68 -24.52 2.73
CA LEU A 392 -6.68 -23.60 3.27
C LEU A 392 -7.52 -24.29 4.35
N SER A 393 -7.97 -23.57 5.37
CA SER A 393 -9.00 -24.10 6.30
C SER A 393 -10.38 -24.12 5.67
N ASP A 394 -10.70 -23.14 4.84
CA ASP A 394 -12.06 -22.88 4.33
C ASP A 394 -12.03 -22.57 2.81
N PRO A 395 -11.79 -23.59 1.96
CA PRO A 395 -11.77 -23.42 0.52
C PRO A 395 -13.17 -23.11 -0.04
N SER A 396 -13.26 -22.38 -1.15
CA SER A 396 -14.55 -22.03 -1.76
C SER A 396 -15.17 -23.19 -2.53
N GLY A 397 -16.49 -23.37 -2.42
CA GLY A 397 -17.25 -24.35 -3.20
C GLY A 397 -16.82 -25.79 -2.92
N SER A 398 -16.47 -26.54 -3.96
CA SER A 398 -16.05 -27.95 -3.86
C SER A 398 -14.53 -28.15 -3.89
N GLU A 399 -13.74 -27.08 -3.72
CA GLU A 399 -12.28 -27.18 -3.74
C GLU A 399 -11.77 -27.91 -2.48
N SER A 400 -10.69 -28.69 -2.63
CA SER A 400 -10.04 -29.35 -1.49
C SER A 400 -9.26 -28.34 -0.64
N ASN A 401 -9.17 -28.59 0.67
CA ASN A 401 -8.26 -27.89 1.55
C ASN A 401 -6.83 -27.91 0.99
N PHE A 402 -6.40 -29.04 0.40
CA PHE A 402 -5.12 -29.17 -0.28
C PHE A 402 -5.27 -29.01 -1.79
N ALA A 403 -4.77 -27.90 -2.34
CA ALA A 403 -4.78 -27.66 -3.78
C ALA A 403 -3.61 -26.75 -4.18
N PHE A 404 -3.15 -26.88 -5.41
CA PHE A 404 -2.13 -25.98 -5.95
C PHE A 404 -2.76 -24.62 -6.28
N ARG A 405 -2.32 -23.58 -5.58
CA ARG A 405 -2.68 -22.18 -5.84
C ARG A 405 -1.39 -21.41 -6.03
N GLN A 406 -1.40 -20.37 -6.85
CA GLN A 406 -0.22 -19.56 -7.11
C GLN A 406 -0.57 -18.09 -7.14
N LEU A 407 0.33 -17.26 -6.62
CA LEU A 407 0.21 -15.82 -6.71
C LEU A 407 1.58 -15.16 -6.87
N ILE A 408 1.56 -13.99 -7.48
CA ILE A 408 2.70 -13.12 -7.71
C ILE A 408 2.50 -11.83 -6.93
N GLY A 409 3.51 -11.39 -6.21
CA GLY A 409 3.55 -10.09 -5.55
C GLY A 409 4.69 -9.24 -6.08
N LEU A 410 4.48 -7.93 -6.14
CA LEU A 410 5.53 -6.95 -6.45
C LEU A 410 5.62 -5.93 -5.32
N GLY A 411 6.83 -5.55 -4.95
CA GLY A 411 7.06 -4.47 -4.01
C GLY A 411 8.38 -3.77 -4.25
N ALA A 412 8.56 -2.62 -3.59
CA ALA A 412 9.80 -1.88 -3.64
C ALA A 412 10.71 -2.31 -2.47
N ILE A 413 12.01 -2.40 -2.75
CA ILE A 413 13.04 -2.39 -1.71
C ILE A 413 13.37 -0.92 -1.49
N ILE A 414 12.91 -0.40 -0.36
CA ILE A 414 13.23 0.94 0.07
C ILE A 414 13.86 0.79 1.44
N SER A 415 15.10 1.25 1.60
CA SER A 415 15.64 1.55 2.93
C SER A 415 14.71 2.60 3.56
N PHE A 416 13.93 2.21 4.57
CA PHE A 416 13.02 3.09 5.30
C PHE A 416 13.77 4.11 6.14
#